data_AF-A0A1H0JJU8-F1
#
_entry.id   AF-A0A1H0JJU8-F1
#
_cell.length_a   1.000
_cell.length_b   1.000
_cell.length_c   1.000
_cell.angle_alpha   90.00
_cell.angle_beta   90.00
_cell.angle_gamma   90.00
#
_symmetry.space_group_name_H-M   'P 1'
#
loop_
_entity.id
_entity.type
_entity.pdbx_description
1 polymer ?
#
loop_
_entity_poly.entity_id
_entity_poly.type
_entity_poly.pdbx_seq_one_letter_code
_entity_poly.pdbx_strand_id
1 'polypeptide(L)'
;MTDEGWTTTEEIAAARQRMEDAIEGYERPAAYALGLTDGPGAGAADVFPRINRGENFLPAVVLATVCGHVRGTATYLLDERQLQEAIDLLAPAEACTEYDHPNLAVWRQIRTASTDRPDAQVVAVFLGDLQPTSTAGPYEQLLRNALDS
;
A
#
# COMPACT_ATOMS: atom_id res chain seq x y z
N MET A 1 -23.91 -0.44 12.52
CA MET A 1 -23.43 -0.55 11.13
C MET A 1 -23.16 -2.02 10.91
N THR A 2 -23.72 -2.63 9.87
CA THR A 2 -23.53 -4.05 9.60
C THR A 2 -22.08 -4.28 9.17
N ASP A 3 -21.34 -4.89 10.07
CA ASP A 3 -19.94 -5.28 9.98
C ASP A 3 -19.84 -6.55 9.09
N GLU A 4 -20.20 -6.42 7.81
CA GLU A 4 -20.10 -7.51 6.85
C GLU A 4 -18.68 -7.56 6.28
N GLY A 5 -17.84 -8.36 6.94
CA GLY A 5 -16.52 -8.74 6.41
C GLY A 5 -16.65 -9.53 5.11
N TRP A 6 -15.59 -9.56 4.32
CA TRP A 6 -15.49 -10.39 3.13
C TRP A 6 -14.98 -11.76 3.56
N THR A 7 -15.90 -12.71 3.74
CA THR A 7 -15.63 -14.04 4.31
C THR A 7 -15.06 -15.03 3.29
N THR A 8 -15.24 -14.75 2.00
CA THR A 8 -14.81 -15.62 0.90
C THR A 8 -13.82 -14.91 -0.02
N THR A 9 -13.04 -15.69 -0.77
CA THR A 9 -12.13 -15.14 -1.78
C THR A 9 -12.88 -14.37 -2.88
N GLU A 10 -14.09 -14.80 -3.23
CA GLU A 10 -14.97 -14.17 -4.21
C GLU A 10 -15.46 -12.80 -3.74
N GLU A 11 -15.81 -12.66 -2.46
CA GLU A 11 -16.21 -11.37 -1.88
C GLU A 11 -15.03 -10.39 -1.87
N ILE A 12 -13.82 -10.86 -1.56
CA ILE A 12 -12.59 -10.05 -1.66
C ILE A 12 -12.35 -9.63 -3.11
N ALA A 13 -12.47 -10.54 -4.07
CA ALA A 13 -12.32 -10.22 -5.48
C ALA A 13 -13.37 -9.20 -5.96
N ALA A 14 -14.62 -9.33 -5.53
CA ALA A 14 -15.71 -8.41 -5.84
C ALA A 14 -15.51 -7.04 -5.18
N ALA A 15 -15.02 -7.00 -3.94
CA ALA A 15 -14.68 -5.75 -3.26
C ALA A 15 -13.54 -5.00 -3.96
N ARG A 16 -12.46 -5.71 -4.30
CA ARG A 16 -11.37 -5.16 -5.12
C ARG A 16 -11.92 -4.59 -6.42
N GLN A 17 -12.70 -5.36 -7.17
CA GLN A 17 -13.28 -4.94 -8.45
C GLN A 17 -14.08 -3.64 -8.30
N ARG A 18 -14.97 -3.56 -7.30
CA ARG A 18 -15.77 -2.34 -7.04
C ARG A 18 -14.90 -1.12 -6.72
N MET A 19 -13.82 -1.29 -5.96
CA MET A 19 -12.89 -0.20 -5.65
C MET A 19 -12.11 0.23 -6.89
N GLU A 20 -11.66 -0.72 -7.73
CA GLU A 20 -10.95 -0.42 -8.98
C GLU A 20 -11.87 0.34 -9.95
N ASP A 21 -13.12 -0.10 -10.10
CA ASP A 21 -14.12 0.54 -10.98
C ASP A 21 -14.54 1.94 -10.48
N ALA A 22 -14.37 2.24 -9.19
CA ALA A 22 -14.71 3.53 -8.60
C ALA A 22 -13.67 4.63 -8.88
N ILE A 23 -12.45 4.26 -9.29
CA ILE A 23 -11.37 5.20 -9.64
C ILE A 23 -11.29 5.29 -11.17
N GLU A 24 -11.79 6.40 -11.74
CA GLU A 24 -11.78 6.58 -13.20
C GLU A 24 -10.35 6.55 -13.77
N GLY A 25 -10.11 5.62 -14.69
CA GLY A 25 -8.80 5.44 -15.34
C GLY A 25 -7.76 4.73 -14.48
N TYR A 26 -8.17 4.01 -13.43
CA TYR A 26 -7.27 3.26 -12.58
C TYR A 26 -6.49 2.19 -13.35
N GLU A 27 -5.18 2.15 -13.11
CA GLU A 27 -4.30 1.08 -13.59
C GLU A 27 -3.58 0.45 -12.39
N ARG A 28 -3.58 -0.89 -12.33
CA ARG A 28 -2.86 -1.59 -11.28
C ARG A 28 -1.37 -1.29 -11.37
N PRO A 29 -0.70 -1.02 -10.23
CA PRO A 29 0.74 -0.84 -10.23
C PRO A 29 1.45 -2.17 -10.54
N ALA A 30 2.62 -2.07 -11.18
CA ALA A 30 3.51 -3.20 -11.35
C ALA A 30 4.15 -3.63 -10.01
N ALA A 31 4.38 -2.68 -9.10
CA ALA A 31 4.75 -2.93 -7.71
C ALA A 31 4.32 -1.78 -6.80
N TYR A 32 4.10 -2.07 -5.52
CA TYR A 32 3.82 -1.04 -4.52
C TYR A 32 4.31 -1.44 -3.13
N ALA A 33 4.53 -0.43 -2.28
CA ALA A 33 4.88 -0.60 -0.88
C ALA A 33 4.30 0.52 -0.02
N LEU A 34 4.03 0.22 1.24
CA LEU A 34 3.81 1.20 2.31
C LEU A 34 4.97 1.08 3.29
N GLY A 35 5.54 2.21 3.67
CA GLY A 35 6.71 2.27 4.52
C GLY A 35 6.66 3.37 5.56
N LEU A 36 7.65 3.36 6.45
CA LEU A 36 7.86 4.35 7.50
C LEU A 36 9.33 4.77 7.50
N THR A 37 9.59 6.07 7.51
CA THR A 37 10.95 6.60 7.31
C THR A 37 11.17 7.85 8.16
N ASP A 38 12.34 7.97 8.79
CA ASP A 38 12.76 9.19 9.50
C ASP A 38 13.40 10.23 8.53
N GLY A 39 13.35 9.97 7.23
CA GLY A 39 13.92 10.82 6.18
C GLY A 39 14.71 10.04 5.11
N PRO A 40 15.19 10.72 4.06
CA PRO A 40 15.98 10.07 3.01
C PRO A 40 17.31 9.56 3.55
N GLY A 41 17.69 8.32 3.20
CA GLY A 41 18.99 7.71 3.57
C GLY A 41 18.90 6.34 4.24
N ALA A 42 17.71 5.93 4.68
CA ALA A 42 17.46 4.57 5.17
C ALA A 42 17.45 3.54 4.03
N GLY A 43 17.84 2.30 4.34
CA GLY A 43 17.82 1.20 3.39
C GLY A 43 16.40 0.76 3.06
N ALA A 44 16.21 0.08 1.92
CA ALA A 44 14.87 -0.30 1.47
C ALA A 44 14.17 -1.27 2.44
N ALA A 45 14.92 -2.19 3.04
CA ALA A 45 14.39 -3.12 4.04
C ALA A 45 13.95 -2.41 5.34
N ASP A 46 14.56 -1.27 5.66
CA ASP A 46 14.21 -0.47 6.84
C ASP A 46 12.94 0.36 6.58
N VAL A 47 12.79 0.86 5.35
CA VAL A 47 11.64 1.70 4.96
C VAL A 47 10.42 0.86 4.59
N PHE A 48 10.59 -0.19 3.79
CA PHE A 48 9.52 -1.00 3.22
C PHE A 48 9.51 -2.41 3.84
N PRO A 49 8.83 -2.61 4.98
CA PRO A 49 8.73 -3.94 5.60
C PRO A 49 8.03 -4.97 4.71
N ARG A 50 7.26 -4.52 3.72
CA ARG A 50 6.66 -5.39 2.70
C ARG A 50 6.57 -4.68 1.35
N ILE A 51 7.07 -5.36 0.33
CA ILE A 51 6.99 -4.96 -1.07
C ILE A 51 6.09 -5.97 -1.79
N ASN A 52 5.14 -5.48 -2.59
CA ASN A 52 4.25 -6.32 -3.40
C ASN A 52 4.59 -6.12 -4.88
N ARG A 53 4.76 -7.21 -5.63
CA ARG A 53 5.16 -7.20 -7.05
C ARG A 53 4.15 -7.98 -7.89
N GLY A 54 3.31 -7.28 -8.65
CA GLY A 54 2.31 -7.91 -9.53
C GLY A 54 1.27 -8.77 -8.79
N GLU A 55 1.04 -8.49 -7.50
CA GLU A 55 0.15 -9.26 -6.62
C GLU A 55 -0.50 -8.37 -5.56
N ASN A 56 -1.40 -8.94 -4.74
CA ASN A 56 -2.05 -8.27 -3.62
C ASN A 56 -2.78 -6.96 -4.03
N PHE A 57 -3.54 -7.01 -5.12
CA PHE A 57 -4.17 -5.81 -5.71
C PHE A 57 -5.27 -5.16 -4.87
N LEU A 58 -5.89 -5.89 -3.92
CA LEU A 58 -6.87 -5.28 -3.01
C LEU A 58 -6.21 -4.19 -2.13
N PRO A 59 -5.13 -4.48 -1.37
CA PRO A 59 -4.41 -3.41 -0.67
C PRO A 59 -3.87 -2.32 -1.60
N ALA A 60 -3.48 -2.64 -2.84
CA ALA A 60 -3.04 -1.63 -3.81
C ALA A 60 -4.13 -0.60 -4.10
N VAL A 61 -5.36 -1.05 -4.41
CA VAL A 61 -6.48 -0.14 -4.72
C VAL A 61 -7.00 0.57 -3.47
N VAL A 62 -6.91 -0.04 -2.28
CA VAL A 62 -7.21 0.64 -1.02
C VAL A 62 -6.26 1.82 -0.79
N LEU A 63 -4.95 1.62 -0.93
CA LEU A 63 -4.01 2.74 -0.84
C LEU A 63 -4.28 3.79 -1.90
N ALA A 64 -4.55 3.37 -3.14
CA ALA A 64 -4.83 4.26 -4.25
C ALA A 64 -6.07 5.14 -3.97
N THR A 65 -7.12 4.56 -3.40
CA THR A 65 -8.34 5.27 -2.97
C THR A 65 -8.00 6.39 -1.97
N VAL A 66 -7.17 6.08 -0.96
CA VAL A 66 -6.83 7.03 0.11
C VAL A 66 -5.88 8.14 -0.34
N CYS A 67 -4.92 7.84 -1.21
CA CYS A 67 -3.91 8.80 -1.66
C CYS A 67 -4.27 9.51 -2.98
N GLY A 68 -5.37 9.12 -3.63
CA GLY A 68 -5.77 9.64 -4.93
C GLY A 68 -4.88 9.17 -6.09
N HIS A 69 -4.27 7.99 -5.96
CA HIS A 69 -3.51 7.39 -7.04
C HIS A 69 -4.45 6.82 -8.12
N VAL A 70 -4.17 7.14 -9.37
CA VAL A 70 -4.93 6.63 -10.52
C VAL A 70 -4.07 5.65 -11.31
N ARG A 71 -2.88 6.05 -11.74
CA ARG A 71 -1.97 5.20 -12.52
C ARG A 71 -0.54 5.71 -12.47
N GLY A 72 0.38 4.92 -13.01
CA GLY A 72 1.78 5.29 -13.20
C GLY A 72 2.61 5.17 -11.93
N THR A 73 3.79 5.80 -11.96
CA THR A 73 4.70 5.79 -10.82
C THR A 73 4.53 7.05 -9.98
N ALA A 74 4.35 6.89 -8.67
CA ALA A 74 4.12 8.00 -7.75
C ALA A 74 4.52 7.66 -6.32
N THR A 75 4.82 8.70 -5.53
CA THR A 75 5.07 8.61 -4.09
C THR A 75 4.12 9.56 -3.37
N TYR A 76 3.52 9.09 -2.28
CA TYR A 76 2.59 9.84 -1.44
C TYR A 76 3.04 9.77 0.01
N LEU A 77 2.98 10.92 0.70
CA LEU A 77 3.09 10.97 2.15
C LEU A 77 1.70 10.86 2.74
N LEU A 78 1.51 9.95 3.68
CA LEU A 78 0.23 9.75 4.36
C LEU A 78 0.32 10.35 5.76
N ASP A 79 -0.72 11.09 6.15
CA ASP A 79 -0.93 11.45 7.55
C ASP A 79 -1.54 10.26 8.34
N GLU A 80 -1.63 10.42 9.67
CA GLU A 80 -2.19 9.40 10.57
C GLU A 80 -3.63 9.02 10.19
N ARG A 81 -4.45 10.00 9.79
CA ARG A 81 -5.84 9.79 9.42
C ARG A 81 -5.96 8.97 8.14
N GLN A 82 -5.12 9.26 7.14
CA GLN A 82 -5.06 8.51 5.89
C GLN A 82 -4.58 7.08 6.12
N LEU A 83 -3.55 6.88 6.95
CA LEU A 83 -3.11 5.53 7.30
C LEU A 83 -4.21 4.74 8.01
N GLN A 84 -4.92 5.37 8.94
CA GLN A 84 -6.05 4.76 9.63
C GLN A 84 -7.18 4.42 8.66
N GLU A 85 -7.53 5.33 7.75
CA GLU A 85 -8.53 5.12 6.71
C GLU A 85 -8.19 3.94 5.80
N ALA A 86 -6.93 3.80 5.40
CA ALA A 86 -6.45 2.66 4.61
C ALA A 86 -6.61 1.33 5.38
N ILE A 87 -6.29 1.31 6.68
CA ILE A 87 -6.46 0.14 7.53
C ILE A 87 -7.94 -0.24 7.66
N ASP A 88 -8.82 0.74 7.87
CA ASP A 88 -10.25 0.51 8.04
C ASP A 88 -10.91 0.01 6.75
N LEU A 89 -10.49 0.52 5.58
CA LEU A 89 -10.96 0.05 4.28
C LEU A 89 -10.50 -1.39 3.96
N LEU A 90 -9.33 -1.80 4.45
CA LEU A 90 -8.78 -3.14 4.23
C LEU A 90 -9.22 -4.17 5.28
N ALA A 91 -9.57 -3.73 6.50
CA ALA A 91 -9.96 -4.58 7.62
C ALA A 91 -11.04 -5.64 7.31
N PRO A 92 -12.07 -5.37 6.48
CA PRO A 92 -13.07 -6.38 6.14
C PRO A 92 -12.50 -7.66 5.52
N ALA A 93 -11.31 -7.61 4.92
CA ALA A 93 -10.66 -8.79 4.33
C ALA A 93 -10.29 -9.86 5.37
N GLU A 94 -10.06 -9.49 6.64
CA GLU A 94 -9.68 -10.44 7.70
C GLU A 94 -10.74 -11.50 8.01
N ALA A 95 -11.99 -11.25 7.61
CA ALA A 95 -13.05 -12.23 7.74
C ALA A 95 -12.83 -13.47 6.85
N CYS A 96 -12.05 -13.35 5.78
CA CYS A 96 -11.63 -14.50 4.98
C CYS A 96 -10.41 -15.15 5.61
N THR A 97 -10.59 -16.35 6.14
CA THR A 97 -9.53 -17.13 6.80
C THR A 97 -8.82 -18.11 5.86
N GLU A 98 -9.11 -18.07 4.56
CA GLU A 98 -8.51 -18.97 3.56
C GLU A 98 -7.04 -18.63 3.28
N TYR A 99 -6.61 -17.39 3.57
CA TYR A 99 -5.24 -16.94 3.47
C TYR A 99 -4.93 -15.81 4.45
N ASP A 100 -3.64 -15.59 4.71
CA ASP A 100 -3.17 -14.50 5.57
C ASP A 100 -3.32 -13.13 4.90
N HIS A 101 -3.49 -12.08 5.71
CA HIS A 101 -3.58 -10.68 5.26
C HIS A 101 -2.34 -9.87 5.66
N PRO A 102 -1.15 -10.21 5.13
CA PRO A 102 0.11 -9.67 5.66
C PRO A 102 0.28 -8.18 5.41
N ASN A 103 -0.33 -7.61 4.36
CA ASN A 103 -0.32 -6.16 4.15
C ASN A 103 -1.03 -5.43 5.30
N LEU A 104 -2.21 -5.90 5.71
CA LEU A 104 -2.96 -5.30 6.81
C LEU A 104 -2.22 -5.41 8.14
N ALA A 105 -1.62 -6.56 8.41
CA ALA A 105 -0.79 -6.75 9.61
C ALA A 105 0.38 -5.76 9.64
N VAL A 106 1.09 -5.59 8.53
CA VAL A 106 2.20 -4.65 8.38
C VAL A 106 1.74 -3.20 8.54
N TRP A 107 0.61 -2.80 7.96
CA TRP A 107 0.11 -1.42 8.08
C TRP A 107 -0.25 -1.07 9.52
N ARG A 108 -0.82 -2.01 10.26
CA ARG A 108 -1.07 -1.84 11.71
C ARG A 108 0.22 -1.67 12.51
N GLN A 109 1.27 -2.40 12.16
CA GLN A 109 2.60 -2.23 12.78
C GLN A 109 3.21 -0.87 12.45
N ILE A 110 3.11 -0.42 11.19
CA ILE A 110 3.54 0.92 10.77
C ILE A 110 2.80 2.00 11.58
N ARG A 111 1.48 1.88 11.74
CA ARG A 111 0.67 2.82 12.52
C ARG A 111 1.14 2.89 13.98
N THR A 112 1.35 1.75 14.63
CA THR A 112 1.90 1.72 15.99
C THR A 112 3.27 2.38 16.05
N ALA A 113 4.17 2.03 15.12
CA ALA A 113 5.53 2.56 15.08
C ALA A 113 5.60 4.07 14.74
N SER A 114 4.62 4.62 14.02
CA SER A 114 4.52 6.06 13.76
C SER A 114 4.05 6.84 14.99
N THR A 115 3.20 6.25 15.84
CA THR A 115 2.83 6.88 17.13
C THR A 115 4.05 7.06 18.04
N ASP A 116 4.98 6.10 18.04
CA ASP A 116 6.20 6.16 18.85
C ASP A 116 7.29 7.06 18.23
N ARG A 117 7.14 7.46 16.96
CA ARG A 117 8.10 8.26 16.19
C ARG A 117 7.39 9.42 15.47
N PRO A 118 7.09 10.52 16.18
CA PRO A 118 6.29 11.61 15.63
C PRO A 118 6.93 12.35 14.44
N ASP A 119 8.26 12.26 14.29
CA ASP A 119 8.99 12.84 13.17
C ASP A 119 9.07 11.89 11.95
N ALA A 120 8.66 10.62 12.10
CA ALA A 120 8.67 9.66 11.02
C ALA A 120 7.52 9.93 10.03
N GLN A 121 7.79 9.69 8.76
CA GLN A 121 6.84 9.86 7.67
C GLN A 121 6.36 8.50 7.17
N VAL A 122 5.04 8.35 7.03
CA VAL A 122 4.44 7.21 6.36
C VAL A 122 4.44 7.49 4.85
N VAL A 123 5.02 6.59 4.07
CA VAL A 123 5.21 6.76 2.63
C VAL A 123 4.59 5.60 1.86
N ALA A 124 3.69 5.91 0.93
CA ALA A 124 3.17 4.96 -0.05
C ALA A 124 3.86 5.19 -1.40
N VAL A 125 4.36 4.13 -2.02
CA VAL A 125 5.03 4.19 -3.33
C VAL A 125 4.34 3.21 -4.28
N PHE A 126 4.01 3.70 -5.46
CA PHE A 126 3.48 2.92 -6.58
C PHE A 126 4.48 3.00 -7.73
N LEU A 127 4.78 1.86 -8.36
CA LEU A 127 5.50 1.79 -9.63
C LEU A 127 4.52 1.36 -10.72
N GLY A 128 4.33 2.20 -11.74
CA GLY A 128 3.49 1.85 -12.89
C GLY A 128 4.14 0.81 -13.80
N ASP A 129 5.47 0.75 -13.79
CA ASP A 129 6.28 -0.21 -14.54
C ASP A 129 7.55 -0.60 -13.76
N LEU A 130 8.15 -1.72 -14.13
CA LEU A 130 9.44 -2.18 -13.58
C LEU A 130 10.63 -1.81 -14.46
N GLN A 131 10.43 -1.04 -15.54
CA GLN A 131 11.52 -0.72 -16.43
C GLN A 131 12.48 0.29 -15.76
N PRO A 132 13.79 0.18 -15.99
CA PRO A 132 14.74 1.18 -15.52
C PRO A 132 14.38 2.53 -16.12
N THR A 133 13.91 3.44 -15.29
CA THR A 133 13.61 4.83 -15.65
C THR A 133 14.34 5.74 -14.68
N SER A 134 14.81 6.90 -15.16
CA SER A 134 15.39 7.90 -14.27
C SER A 134 14.30 8.42 -13.34
N THR A 135 14.35 7.98 -12.10
CA THR A 135 13.40 8.39 -11.07
C THR A 135 13.84 9.73 -10.47
N ALA A 136 12.90 10.61 -10.15
CA ALA A 136 13.21 11.87 -9.47
C ALA A 136 13.11 11.74 -7.93
N GLY A 137 12.44 10.71 -7.42
CA GLY A 137 12.11 10.56 -6.01
C GLY A 137 13.00 9.53 -5.28
N PRO A 138 13.53 9.84 -4.09
CA PRO A 138 14.40 8.90 -3.36
C PRO A 138 13.70 7.59 -3.00
N TYR A 139 12.40 7.62 -2.70
CA TYR A 139 11.62 6.43 -2.33
C TYR A 139 11.25 5.54 -3.51
N GLU A 140 11.01 6.14 -4.68
CA GLU A 140 10.84 5.39 -5.93
C GLU A 140 12.12 4.61 -6.25
N GLN A 141 13.28 5.31 -6.24
CA GLN A 141 14.57 4.68 -6.46
C GLN A 141 14.84 3.57 -5.45
N LEU A 142 14.51 3.82 -4.18
CA LEU A 142 14.70 2.85 -3.10
C LEU A 142 13.87 1.58 -3.33
N LEU A 143 12.61 1.73 -3.73
CA LEU A 143 11.73 0.60 -4.04
C LEU A 143 12.22 -0.17 -5.28
N ARG A 144 12.64 0.52 -6.34
CA ARG A 144 13.20 -0.12 -7.54
C ARG A 144 14.44 -0.95 -7.21
N ASN A 145 15.37 -0.39 -6.46
CA ASN A 145 16.60 -1.09 -6.06
C ASN A 145 16.30 -2.36 -5.26
N ALA A 146 15.26 -2.36 -4.43
CA ALA A 146 14.85 -3.53 -3.65
C ALA A 146 14.16 -4.64 -4.46
N LEU A 147 13.66 -4.31 -5.66
CA LEU A 147 13.06 -5.28 -6.58
C LEU A 147 14.10 -5.97 -7.47
N ASP A 148 15.30 -5.38 -7.57
CA ASP A 148 16.44 -5.87 -8.35
C ASP A 148 17.44 -6.70 -7.51
N SER A 149 17.31 -6.67 -6.17
CA SER A 149 18.14 -7.41 -5.21
C SER A 149 17.60 -8.80 -4.90
#